data_AF-A0AA38CK60-F1
#
_entry.id   AF-A0AA38CK60-F1
#
_cell.length_a   1.000
_cell.length_b   1.000
_cell.length_c   1.000
_cell.angle_alpha   90.00
_cell.angle_beta   90.00
_cell.angle_gamma   90.00
#
_symmetry.space_group_name_H-M   'P 1'
#
loop_
_entity.id
_entity.type
_entity.pdbx_description
1 polymer ?
#
loop_
_entity_poly.entity_id
_entity_poly.type
_entity_poly.pdbx_seq_one_letter_code
_entity_poly.pdbx_strand_id
1 'polypeptide(L)'
;VFAHMTPYSLGRAACVCRKWRYAVWMPCLWRNACINTWQPSGKEENLKILQKEYGGSWRKMWLLRPRLRFDGLYVSRNTYIRAGITEWKTTNPVHVVCYYRYVCFLPSGKFFYKNSSQKLKEVAKSMHGRASKSNSFFCGRYTMINGQ
;
A
#
# COMPACT_ATOMS: atom_id res chain seq x y z
N VAL A 1 1.24 -27.35 -1.14
CA VAL A 1 0.21 -26.39 -0.65
C VAL A 1 0.80 -25.00 -0.37
N PHE A 2 1.66 -24.81 0.64
CA PHE A 2 2.19 -23.47 0.98
C PHE A 2 2.92 -22.76 -0.17
N ALA A 3 3.64 -23.50 -1.02
CA ALA A 3 4.34 -22.93 -2.17
C ALA A 3 3.43 -22.26 -3.22
N HIS A 4 2.14 -22.60 -3.26
CA HIS A 4 1.16 -22.00 -4.17
C HIS A 4 0.33 -20.88 -3.51
N MET A 5 0.59 -20.57 -2.23
CA MET A 5 -0.13 -19.51 -1.52
C MET A 5 0.51 -18.15 -1.78
N THR A 6 -0.32 -17.11 -1.78
CA THR A 6 0.19 -15.73 -1.76
C THR A 6 0.92 -15.46 -0.45
N PRO A 7 1.88 -14.51 -0.43
CA PRO A 7 2.62 -14.18 0.80
C PRO A 7 1.72 -13.74 1.96
N TYR A 8 0.57 -13.13 1.64
CA TYR A 8 -0.43 -12.76 2.64
C TYR A 8 -1.14 -13.98 3.24
N SER A 9 -1.51 -14.95 2.40
CA SER A 9 -2.08 -16.22 2.87
C SER A 9 -1.07 -17.05 3.66
N LEU A 10 0.23 -17.00 3.34
CA LEU A 10 1.30 -17.56 4.16
C LEU A 10 1.35 -16.92 5.56
N GLY A 11 1.22 -15.59 5.64
CA GLY A 11 1.12 -14.88 6.91
C GLY A 11 -0.05 -15.36 7.77
N ARG A 12 -1.24 -15.53 7.16
CA ARG A 12 -2.43 -16.07 7.85
C ARG A 12 -2.24 -17.54 8.26
N ALA A 13 -1.64 -18.36 7.40
CA ALA A 13 -1.35 -19.76 7.69
C ALA A 13 -0.43 -19.92 8.93
N ALA A 14 0.54 -19.02 9.12
CA ALA A 14 1.41 -19.05 10.29
C ALA A 14 0.70 -18.77 11.63
N CYS A 15 -0.55 -18.29 11.59
CA CYS A 15 -1.39 -18.06 12.76
C CYS A 15 -2.31 -19.25 13.11
N VAL A 16 -2.42 -20.27 12.23
CA VAL A 16 -3.34 -21.40 12.44
C VAL A 16 -2.86 -22.33 13.55
N CYS A 17 -1.61 -22.79 13.48
CA CYS A 17 -1.03 -23.63 14.51
C CYS A 17 0.51 -23.55 14.52
N ARG A 18 1.14 -24.10 15.56
CA ARG A 18 2.61 -24.10 15.71
C ARG A 18 3.33 -24.84 14.57
N LYS A 19 2.80 -25.98 14.12
CA LYS A 19 3.36 -26.75 12.99
C LYS A 19 3.36 -25.91 11.70
N TRP A 20 2.26 -25.21 11.42
CA TRP A 20 2.14 -24.35 10.23
C TRP A 20 3.05 -23.13 10.32
N ARG A 21 3.19 -22.54 11.51
CA ARG A 21 4.16 -21.46 11.75
C ARG A 21 5.58 -21.87 11.37
N TYR A 22 6.03 -23.05 11.79
CA TYR A 22 7.35 -23.56 11.42
C TYR A 22 7.48 -23.89 9.94
N ALA A 23 6.44 -24.47 9.32
CA ALA A 23 6.44 -24.74 7.88
C ALA A 23 6.55 -23.45 7.05
N VAL A 24 5.82 -22.39 7.42
CA VAL A 24 5.86 -21.09 6.75
C VAL A 24 7.21 -20.38 6.91
N TRP A 25 8.01 -20.73 7.92
CA TRP A 25 9.35 -20.16 8.09
C TRP A 25 10.39 -20.66 7.08
N MET A 26 10.06 -21.68 6.26
CA MET A 26 10.95 -22.15 5.20
C MET A 26 11.35 -21.01 4.23
N PRO A 27 12.65 -20.71 4.05
CA PRO A 27 13.11 -19.57 3.24
C PRO A 27 12.65 -19.61 1.78
N CYS A 28 12.48 -20.80 1.20
CA CYS A 28 12.07 -20.98 -0.20
C CYS A 28 10.69 -20.39 -0.50
N LEU A 29 9.78 -20.38 0.49
CA LEU A 29 8.43 -19.82 0.34
C LEU A 29 8.47 -18.31 0.13
N TRP A 30 9.42 -17.63 0.77
CA TRP A 30 9.56 -16.16 0.71
C TRP A 30 10.45 -15.72 -0.46
N ARG A 31 11.37 -16.57 -0.92
CA ARG A 31 12.24 -16.26 -2.06
C ARG A 31 11.44 -15.85 -3.30
N ASN A 32 10.46 -16.68 -3.70
CA ASN A 32 9.67 -16.42 -4.91
C ASN A 32 8.83 -15.15 -4.77
N ALA A 33 8.30 -14.88 -3.57
CA ALA A 33 7.58 -13.66 -3.26
C ALA A 33 8.45 -12.41 -3.47
N CYS A 34 9.68 -12.44 -2.93
CA CYS A 34 10.63 -11.35 -3.06
C CYS A 34 11.04 -11.12 -4.50
N ILE A 35 11.44 -12.19 -5.21
CA ILE A 35 11.86 -12.08 -6.62
C ILE A 35 10.74 -11.48 -7.46
N ASN A 36 9.50 -11.93 -7.29
CA ASN A 36 8.36 -11.44 -8.08
C ASN A 36 7.97 -9.99 -7.77
N THR A 37 8.18 -9.53 -6.53
CA THR A 37 7.77 -8.18 -6.12
C THR A 37 8.79 -7.13 -6.51
N TRP A 38 10.08 -7.45 -6.43
CA TRP A 38 11.17 -6.53 -6.73
C TRP A 38 11.87 -6.83 -8.05
N GLN A 39 11.18 -7.48 -9.01
CA GLN A 39 11.70 -7.72 -10.36
C GLN A 39 12.33 -6.48 -11.03
N PRO A 40 11.78 -5.25 -10.88
CA PRO A 40 12.37 -4.06 -11.49
C PRO A 40 13.79 -3.71 -11.03
N SER A 41 14.22 -4.11 -9.84
CA SER A 41 15.63 -3.95 -9.39
C SER A 41 16.58 -4.95 -10.05
N GLY A 42 16.06 -5.95 -10.76
CA GLY A 42 16.87 -7.02 -11.30
C GLY A 42 17.30 -8.03 -10.23
N LYS A 43 17.67 -9.23 -10.66
CA LYS A 43 17.95 -10.36 -9.76
C LYS A 43 19.21 -10.14 -8.93
N GLU A 44 20.26 -9.57 -9.53
CA GLU A 44 21.56 -9.38 -8.89
C GLU A 44 21.52 -8.32 -7.80
N GLU A 45 20.90 -7.17 -8.06
CA GLU A 45 20.76 -6.09 -7.08
C GLU A 45 19.94 -6.56 -5.88
N ASN A 46 18.83 -7.28 -6.13
CA ASN A 46 18.04 -7.89 -5.08
C ASN A 46 18.85 -8.84 -4.19
N LEU A 47 19.74 -9.64 -4.77
CA LEU A 47 20.62 -10.52 -4.01
C LEU A 47 21.67 -9.73 -3.20
N LYS A 48 22.23 -8.65 -3.76
CA LYS A 48 23.14 -7.76 -3.03
C LYS A 48 22.45 -7.13 -1.82
N ILE A 49 21.25 -6.58 -2.00
CA ILE A 49 20.42 -6.01 -0.93
C ILE A 49 20.07 -7.08 0.12
N LEU A 50 19.66 -8.26 -0.32
CA LEU A 50 19.34 -9.39 0.57
C LEU A 50 20.50 -9.73 1.49
N GLN A 51 21.72 -9.82 0.95
CA GLN A 51 22.91 -10.14 1.75
C GLN A 51 23.28 -8.97 2.66
N LYS A 52 23.37 -7.76 2.11
CA LYS A 52 23.85 -6.56 2.82
C LYS A 52 22.91 -6.13 3.96
N GLU A 53 21.61 -6.05 3.72
CA GLU A 53 20.66 -5.44 4.68
C GLU A 53 19.83 -6.46 5.45
N TYR A 54 19.67 -7.67 4.89
CA TYR A 54 18.78 -8.68 5.46
C TYR A 54 19.50 -9.97 5.86
N GLY A 55 20.84 -10.02 5.76
CA GLY A 55 21.67 -11.15 6.20
C GLY A 55 21.30 -12.47 5.51
N GLY A 56 20.92 -12.43 4.23
CA GLY A 56 20.54 -13.61 3.46
C GLY A 56 19.10 -14.10 3.71
N SER A 57 18.33 -13.48 4.62
CA SER A 57 16.99 -13.94 4.99
C SER A 57 15.90 -13.36 4.09
N TRP A 58 15.39 -14.19 3.17
CA TRP A 58 14.26 -13.84 2.27
C TRP A 58 13.01 -13.40 3.04
N ARG A 59 12.71 -14.07 4.16
CA ARG A 59 11.57 -13.71 5.00
C ARG A 59 11.76 -12.34 5.65
N LYS A 60 12.96 -12.04 6.16
CA LYS A 60 13.28 -10.74 6.77
C LYS A 60 13.13 -9.62 5.73
N MET A 61 13.68 -9.83 4.53
CA MET A 61 13.52 -8.93 3.39
C MET A 61 12.05 -8.73 3.04
N TRP A 62 11.24 -9.79 2.97
CA TRP A 62 9.81 -9.67 2.69
C TRP A 62 9.06 -8.83 3.72
N LEU A 63 9.40 -8.96 5.01
CA LEU A 63 8.68 -8.26 6.06
C LEU A 63 9.10 -6.79 6.20
N LEU A 64 10.37 -6.49 5.97
CA LEU A 64 10.95 -5.18 6.28
C LEU A 64 11.14 -4.27 5.05
N ARG A 65 11.38 -4.84 3.86
CA ARG A 65 11.63 -4.02 2.67
C ARG A 65 10.33 -3.37 2.19
N PRO A 66 10.31 -2.03 1.99
CA PRO A 66 9.15 -1.33 1.46
C PRO A 66 8.71 -1.90 0.09
N ARG A 67 7.40 -2.00 -0.11
CA ARG A 67 6.79 -2.39 -1.37
C ARG A 67 5.41 -1.77 -1.53
N LEU A 68 5.01 -1.63 -2.78
CA LEU A 68 3.65 -1.25 -3.14
C LEU A 68 2.68 -2.41 -2.85
N ARG A 69 1.51 -2.08 -2.31
CA ARG A 69 0.42 -3.01 -2.03
C ARG A 69 -0.72 -2.77 -3.00
N PHE A 70 -1.32 -3.86 -3.45
CA PHE A 70 -2.42 -3.85 -4.41
C PHE A 70 -3.74 -4.31 -3.80
N ASP A 71 -3.73 -4.67 -2.52
CA ASP A 71 -4.84 -5.23 -1.78
C ASP A 71 -5.57 -4.20 -0.90
N GLY A 72 -5.28 -2.90 -1.05
CA GLY A 72 -5.84 -1.88 -0.19
C GLY A 72 -5.74 -0.45 -0.73
N LEU A 73 -6.16 0.49 0.12
CA LEU A 73 -6.21 1.92 -0.19
C LEU A 73 -5.24 2.69 0.69
N TYR A 74 -4.37 3.49 0.06
CA TYR A 74 -3.49 4.44 0.72
C TYR A 74 -4.27 5.70 1.06
N VAL A 75 -4.10 6.19 2.28
CA VAL A 75 -4.83 7.36 2.78
C VAL A 75 -3.85 8.36 3.37
N SER A 76 -3.94 9.60 2.91
CA SER A 76 -3.23 10.74 3.52
C SER A 76 -4.25 11.74 4.05
N ARG A 77 -4.24 11.98 5.36
CA ARG A 77 -5.03 13.03 6.00
C ARG A 77 -4.32 14.37 5.79
N ASN A 78 -5.06 15.35 5.27
CA ASN A 78 -4.57 16.69 5.02
C ASN A 78 -5.49 17.69 5.70
N THR A 79 -4.91 18.74 6.26
CA THR A 79 -5.65 19.81 6.93
C THR A 79 -5.13 21.17 6.49
N TYR A 80 -6.03 22.13 6.32
CA TYR A 80 -5.67 23.51 6.10
C TYR A 80 -6.58 24.44 6.89
N ILE A 81 -6.10 25.65 7.17
CA ILE A 81 -6.86 26.69 7.86
C ILE A 81 -7.48 27.58 6.79
N ARG A 82 -8.81 27.75 6.86
CA ARG A 82 -9.56 28.67 6.00
C ARG A 82 -10.07 29.82 6.86
N ALA A 83 -9.82 31.06 6.43
CA ALA A 83 -10.41 32.23 7.07
C ALA A 83 -11.95 32.16 6.96
N GLY A 84 -12.63 32.35 8.08
CA GLY A 84 -14.08 32.50 8.15
C GLY A 84 -14.52 33.90 7.70
N ILE A 85 -15.83 34.10 7.62
CA ILE A 85 -16.41 35.41 7.32
C ILE A 85 -16.38 36.25 8.59
N THR A 86 -15.78 37.44 8.53
CA THR A 86 -15.70 38.37 9.65
C THR A 86 -17.01 39.15 9.76
N GLU A 87 -17.87 38.81 10.72
CA GLU A 87 -19.12 39.55 10.97
C GLU A 87 -18.92 40.76 11.90
N TRP A 88 -17.89 40.75 12.77
CA TRP A 88 -17.62 41.82 13.75
C TRP A 88 -16.12 42.12 13.86
N LYS A 89 -15.76 43.36 14.22
CA LYS A 89 -14.35 43.84 14.31
C LYS A 89 -13.50 43.16 15.40
N THR A 90 -14.09 42.34 16.26
CA THR A 90 -13.42 41.84 17.49
C THR A 90 -12.79 40.46 17.32
N THR A 91 -13.24 39.63 16.37
CA THR A 91 -12.73 38.26 16.20
C THR A 91 -12.62 37.85 14.74
N ASN A 92 -11.49 37.26 14.37
CA ASN A 92 -11.27 36.65 13.05
C ASN A 92 -11.55 35.14 13.14
N PRO A 93 -12.75 34.65 12.77
CA PRO A 93 -13.04 33.23 12.82
C PRO A 93 -12.16 32.46 11.82
N VAL A 94 -11.73 31.25 12.20
CA VAL A 94 -10.98 30.33 11.34
C VAL A 94 -11.59 28.94 11.36
N HIS A 95 -11.61 28.28 10.21
CA HIS A 95 -12.08 26.91 10.06
C HIS A 95 -10.92 25.98 9.76
N VAL A 96 -10.76 24.93 10.58
CA VAL A 96 -9.83 23.84 10.28
C VAL A 96 -10.53 22.86 9.35
N VAL A 97 -10.17 22.88 8.08
CA VAL A 97 -10.73 21.98 7.07
C VAL A 97 -9.88 20.71 7.01
N CYS A 98 -10.52 19.55 7.12
CA CYS A 98 -9.87 18.25 7.02
C CYS A 98 -10.38 17.51 5.78
N TYR A 99 -9.45 17.01 4.96
CA TYR A 99 -9.76 16.15 3.83
C TYR A 99 -8.74 15.02 3.70
N TYR A 100 -9.08 14.03 2.89
CA TYR A 100 -8.26 12.86 2.66
C TYR A 100 -7.93 12.70 1.19
N ARG A 101 -6.68 12.32 0.91
CA ARG A 101 -6.24 11.86 -0.41
C ARG A 101 -6.19 10.35 -0.40
N TYR A 102 -6.96 9.75 -1.29
CA TYR A 102 -7.10 8.30 -1.42
C TYR A 102 -6.40 7.83 -2.70
N VAL A 103 -5.51 6.84 -2.59
CA VAL A 103 -4.81 6.25 -3.74
C VAL A 103 -4.92 4.73 -3.68
N CYS A 104 -5.38 4.09 -4.76
CA CYS A 104 -5.43 2.63 -4.91
C CYS A 104 -4.54 2.22 -6.06
N PHE A 105 -3.57 1.34 -5.84
CA PHE A 105 -2.69 0.83 -6.89
C PHE A 105 -3.18 -0.54 -7.36
N LEU A 106 -3.12 -0.76 -8.67
CA LEU A 106 -3.51 -2.03 -9.30
C LEU A 106 -2.29 -2.74 -9.88
N PRO A 107 -2.23 -4.09 -9.87
CA PRO A 107 -1.11 -4.84 -10.44
C PRO A 107 -0.87 -4.56 -11.92
N SER A 108 -1.87 -4.03 -12.63
CA SER A 108 -1.78 -3.64 -14.04
C SER A 108 -0.95 -2.37 -14.31
N GLY A 109 -0.34 -1.75 -13.29
CA GLY A 109 0.36 -0.47 -13.44
C GLY A 109 -0.58 0.75 -13.50
N LYS A 110 -1.86 0.57 -13.16
CA LYS A 110 -2.85 1.66 -13.04
C LYS A 110 -3.06 2.05 -11.59
N PHE A 111 -3.42 3.29 -11.33
CA PHE A 111 -3.87 3.72 -10.01
C PHE A 111 -5.16 4.53 -10.10
N PHE A 112 -5.94 4.50 -9.03
CA PHE A 112 -7.08 5.38 -8.82
C PHE A 112 -6.77 6.40 -7.73
N TYR A 113 -7.27 7.63 -7.91
CA TYR A 113 -7.05 8.75 -7.02
C TYR A 113 -8.35 9.51 -6.73
N LYS A 114 -8.56 9.91 -5.48
CA LYS A 114 -9.70 10.74 -5.07
C LYS A 114 -9.36 11.62 -3.87
N ASN A 115 -9.76 12.88 -3.95
CA ASN A 115 -9.79 13.78 -2.80
C ASN A 115 -11.21 13.85 -2.25
N SER A 116 -11.37 13.63 -0.94
CA SER A 116 -12.68 13.70 -0.30
C SER A 116 -12.57 13.94 1.19
N SER A 117 -13.56 14.63 1.76
CA SER A 117 -13.78 14.70 3.21
C SER A 117 -14.50 13.46 3.77
N GLN A 118 -15.00 12.58 2.91
CA GLN A 118 -15.69 11.35 3.31
C GLN A 118 -14.76 10.36 4.01
N LYS A 119 -15.35 9.52 4.86
CA LYS A 119 -14.63 8.47 5.60
C LYS A 119 -14.18 7.34 4.66
N LEU A 120 -13.11 6.64 5.06
CA LEU A 120 -12.53 5.53 4.30
C LEU A 120 -13.57 4.47 3.88
N LYS A 121 -14.54 4.13 4.75
CA LYS A 121 -15.57 3.12 4.47
C LYS A 121 -16.46 3.49 3.27
N GLU A 122 -16.74 4.77 3.08
CA GLU A 122 -17.57 5.25 1.97
C GLU A 122 -16.76 5.27 0.67
N VAL A 123 -15.54 5.81 0.73
CA VAL A 123 -14.66 5.90 -0.44
C VAL A 123 -14.20 4.53 -0.93
N ALA A 124 -13.92 3.59 -0.02
CA ALA A 124 -13.49 2.25 -0.38
C ALA A 124 -14.53 1.52 -1.25
N LYS A 125 -15.83 1.69 -0.98
CA LYS A 125 -16.90 1.11 -1.82
C LYS A 125 -16.85 1.65 -3.25
N SER A 126 -16.54 2.93 -3.41
CA SER A 126 -16.48 3.59 -4.73
C SER A 126 -15.22 3.23 -5.53
N MET A 127 -14.12 2.86 -4.86
CA MET A 127 -12.82 2.60 -5.50
C MET A 127 -12.54 1.11 -5.81
N HIS A 128 -13.25 0.17 -5.17
CA HIS A 128 -13.09 -1.27 -5.44
C HIS A 128 -14.06 -1.82 -6.51
N GLY A 129 -15.01 -1.00 -6.99
CA GLY A 129 -15.93 -1.40 -8.07
C GLY A 129 -15.33 -1.17 -9.46
N ARG A 130 -15.71 -2.01 -10.44
CA ARG A 130 -15.54 -1.65 -11.87
C ARG A 130 -16.24 -0.31 -12.05
N ALA A 131 -15.47 0.72 -12.37
CA ALA A 131 -15.90 2.10 -12.41
C ALA A 131 -17.31 2.27 -12.99
N SER A 132 -18.30 2.56 -12.15
CA SER A 132 -19.50 3.25 -12.63
C SER A 132 -19.02 4.60 -13.16
N LYS A 133 -19.43 4.96 -14.38
CA LYS A 133 -19.12 6.24 -15.04
C LYS A 133 -19.48 7.47 -14.17
N SER A 134 -20.24 7.30 -13.09
CA SER A 134 -20.69 8.34 -12.18
C SER A 134 -19.69 8.77 -11.10
N ASN A 135 -18.57 8.07 -10.90
CA ASN A 135 -17.71 8.31 -9.74
C ASN A 135 -16.49 9.20 -10.06
N SER A 136 -16.41 10.32 -9.36
CA SER A 136 -15.39 11.37 -9.37
C SER A 136 -13.98 10.90 -8.91
N PHE A 137 -13.43 9.85 -9.50
CA PHE A 137 -12.05 9.44 -9.25
C PHE A 137 -11.23 9.55 -10.52
N PHE A 138 -9.97 9.93 -10.34
CA PHE A 138 -9.00 10.06 -11.41
C PHE A 138 -8.28 8.72 -11.58
N CYS A 139 -7.95 8.38 -12.82
CA CYS A 139 -7.15 7.21 -13.14
C CYS A 139 -5.84 7.67 -13.76
N GLY A 140 -4.73 7.05 -13.38
CA GLY A 140 -3.42 7.28 -13.98
C GLY A 140 -2.62 5.99 -14.12
N ARG A 141 -1.40 6.10 -14.63
CA ARG A 141 -0.41 5.02 -14.67
C ARG A 141 0.75 5.34 -13.75
N TYR A 142 1.34 4.31 -13.17
CA TYR A 142 2.54 4.44 -12.35
C TYR A 142 3.61 3.46 -12.81
N THR A 143 4.86 3.84 -12.60
CA THR A 143 6.03 2.97 -12.78
C THR A 143 6.84 3.00 -11.49
N MET A 144 7.39 1.85 -11.12
CA MET A 144 8.30 1.78 -9.98
C MET A 144 9.70 2.09 -10.50
N ILE A 145 10.27 3.19 -10.05
CA ILE A 145 11.67 3.53 -10.30
C ILE A 145 12.42 3.09 -9.04
N ASN A 146 13.50 2.31 -9.20
CA ASN A 146 14.39 2.06 -8.07
C ASN A 146 15.07 3.40 -7.76
N GLY A 147 14.80 3.95 -6.57
CA GLY A 147 15.51 5.14 -6.11
C GLY A 147 17.01 4.83 -6.09
N GLN A 148 17.79 5.72 -6.72
CA GLN A 148 19.24 5.80 -6.53
C GLN A 148 19.57 6.02 -5.05
#